data_AF-A0A5N5IX80-F1
#
_entry.id   AF-A0A5N5IX80-F1
#
_cell.length_a   1.000
_cell.length_b   1.000
_cell.length_c   1.000
_cell.angle_alpha   90.00
_cell.angle_beta   90.00
_cell.angle_gamma   90.00
#
_symmetry.space_group_name_H-M   'P 1'
#
loop_
_entity.id
_entity.type
_entity.pdbx_description
1 polymer ?
#
loop_
_entity_poly.entity_id
_entity_poly.type
_entity_poly.pdbx_seq_one_letter_code
_entity_poly.pdbx_strand_id
1 'polypeptide(L)'
;MTGQNLGSFPSVLIFNAFLLVIIGACTVRADSPFVIASPSFESILGSTPKLTVVINQSHPLFHEGCIYHPPSDSLLVITEYLNDSSINDNQPGQYIVHVTDLSSSSPQYKVLDGIPLANPISGTRYTYSGLDKIVLAVTGNKEDNPPGGLYFLDPYPPFNVTPLTTSYGDYPYDGPDDATTLPDGTIYFTDVIYGFLHGRRSQPQLPNQVYRYDPTTNTTRAMADLFSRPNGITSSPDGRVIYIGDTGANVGDGTLDWTAQRSIYAHTVLNTPSGVEETAGPFLTDRRVFALPLVGAADGIKTDTNGNVWGLSTDGLHVWDPSGNFLGKILLDDDQQGGNIGFGKPGDIWIAGGEVLFKLQVAESVVGTGVLSEA
;
A
#
# COMPACT_ATOMS: atom_id res chain seq x y z
N MET A 1 28.59 30.44 18.62
CA MET A 1 29.67 29.79 17.85
C MET A 1 29.06 29.31 16.55
N THR A 2 29.50 29.95 15.46
CA THR A 2 29.41 29.65 14.02
C THR A 2 28.49 28.50 13.57
N GLY A 3 27.53 28.85 12.71
CA GLY A 3 26.76 27.91 11.90
C GLY A 3 27.61 27.17 10.86
N GLN A 4 27.12 25.99 10.48
CA GLN A 4 27.59 25.27 9.31
C GLN A 4 26.45 25.18 8.30
N ASN A 5 26.77 25.70 7.11
CA ASN A 5 26.10 25.39 5.86
C ASN A 5 26.01 23.87 5.71
N LEU A 6 24.80 23.32 5.60
CA LEU A 6 24.58 22.01 5.00
C LEU A 6 24.75 22.19 3.50
N GLY A 7 25.98 21.95 3.04
CA GLY A 7 26.36 21.99 1.64
C GLY A 7 25.61 20.94 0.83
N SER A 8 25.36 21.31 -0.42
CA SER A 8 24.99 20.46 -1.54
C SER A 8 25.53 19.02 -1.41
N PHE A 9 24.60 18.07 -1.45
CA PHE A 9 24.89 16.64 -1.50
C PHE A 9 25.70 16.31 -2.75
N PRO A 10 26.70 15.40 -2.68
CA PRO A 10 27.28 14.84 -3.88
C PRO A 10 26.21 13.99 -4.55
N SER A 11 25.96 14.25 -5.84
CA SER A 11 25.28 13.32 -6.72
C SER A 11 25.98 11.97 -6.60
N VAL A 12 25.30 11.00 -5.98
CA VAL A 12 25.67 9.61 -6.18
C VAL A 12 25.43 9.37 -7.65
N LEU A 13 26.51 9.27 -8.42
CA LEU A 13 26.47 8.63 -9.73
C LEU A 13 26.00 7.20 -9.48
N ILE A 14 24.69 6.99 -9.48
CA ILE A 14 24.13 5.69 -9.85
C ILE A 14 24.58 5.52 -11.29
N PHE A 15 25.48 4.57 -11.47
CA PHE A 15 25.95 4.15 -12.77
C PHE A 15 24.72 3.95 -13.67
N ASN A 16 24.66 4.70 -14.76
CA ASN A 16 23.84 4.44 -15.94
C ASN A 16 24.27 3.10 -16.56
N ALA A 17 24.06 2.01 -15.83
CA ALA A 17 24.29 0.66 -16.26
C ALA A 17 23.00 -0.09 -15.99
N PHE A 18 22.21 -0.22 -17.06
CA PHE A 18 21.33 -1.35 -17.28
C PHE A 18 22.11 -2.64 -16.97
N LEU A 19 22.17 -3.05 -15.70
CA LEU A 19 22.64 -4.37 -15.35
C LEU A 19 21.46 -5.33 -15.55
N LEU A 20 21.25 -5.62 -16.81
CA LEU A 20 20.42 -6.69 -17.32
C LEU A 20 21.00 -8.00 -16.76
N VAL A 21 20.45 -8.50 -15.66
CA VAL A 21 20.68 -9.91 -15.31
C VAL A 21 19.88 -10.70 -16.35
N ILE A 22 20.60 -11.19 -17.36
CA ILE A 22 20.08 -12.10 -18.37
C ILE A 22 19.71 -13.41 -17.67
N ILE A 23 18.47 -13.50 -17.21
CA ILE A 23 17.73 -14.75 -17.11
C ILE A 23 16.99 -14.85 -18.44
N GLY A 24 17.11 -16.00 -19.13
CA GLY A 24 16.72 -16.17 -20.52
C GLY A 24 15.33 -15.61 -20.87
N ALA A 25 15.26 -14.99 -22.05
CA ALA A 25 14.07 -14.38 -22.68
C ALA A 25 13.52 -13.08 -22.07
N CYS A 26 14.29 -12.34 -21.26
CA CYS A 26 13.91 -10.98 -20.87
C CYS A 26 14.10 -10.01 -22.06
N THR A 27 13.00 -9.55 -22.66
CA THR A 27 13.04 -8.53 -23.71
C THR A 27 12.69 -7.17 -23.13
N VAL A 28 13.66 -6.26 -23.08
CA VAL A 28 13.43 -4.83 -22.86
C VAL A 28 13.32 -4.16 -24.22
N ARG A 29 12.18 -3.52 -24.52
CA ARG A 29 12.12 -2.59 -25.64
C ARG A 29 12.88 -1.33 -25.23
N ALA A 30 13.93 -0.97 -25.97
CA ALA A 30 14.56 0.33 -25.83
C ALA A 30 13.46 1.41 -25.95
N ASP A 31 13.43 2.36 -25.01
CA ASP A 31 12.44 3.44 -24.88
C ASP A 31 11.07 3.05 -24.30
N SER A 32 11.00 1.98 -23.50
CA SER A 32 9.78 1.56 -22.82
C SER A 32 9.99 1.30 -21.33
N PRO A 33 9.12 1.77 -20.42
CA PRO A 33 9.22 1.44 -19.00
C PRO A 33 8.86 -0.03 -18.71
N PHE A 34 8.32 -0.77 -19.68
CA PHE A 34 7.85 -2.14 -19.51
C PHE A 34 9.00 -3.14 -19.69
N VAL A 35 9.33 -3.84 -18.61
CA VAL A 35 10.33 -4.92 -18.58
C VAL A 35 9.60 -6.26 -18.48
N ILE A 36 9.69 -7.07 -19.54
CA ILE A 36 9.01 -8.36 -19.64
C ILE A 36 9.98 -9.48 -19.30
N ALA A 37 9.69 -10.23 -18.23
CA ALA A 37 10.48 -11.40 -17.81
C ALA A 37 9.81 -12.74 -18.15
N SER A 38 8.50 -12.75 -18.42
CA SER A 38 7.70 -13.93 -18.78
C SER A 38 6.72 -13.61 -19.91
N PRO A 39 6.49 -14.52 -20.89
CA PRO A 39 5.48 -14.34 -21.94
C PRO A 39 4.06 -14.08 -21.40
N SER A 40 3.72 -14.62 -20.23
CA SER A 40 2.42 -14.38 -19.58
C SER A 40 2.21 -12.90 -19.24
N PHE A 41 3.28 -12.14 -19.03
CA PHE A 41 3.19 -10.70 -18.75
C PHE A 41 2.73 -9.90 -19.97
N GLU A 42 2.99 -10.36 -21.19
CA GLU A 42 2.48 -9.70 -22.41
C GLU A 42 0.95 -9.72 -22.45
N SER A 43 0.33 -10.79 -21.95
CA SER A 43 -1.14 -10.88 -21.85
C SER A 43 -1.70 -9.93 -20.78
N ILE A 44 -0.96 -9.72 -19.69
CA ILE A 44 -1.30 -8.73 -18.66
C ILE A 44 -1.22 -7.32 -19.23
N LEU A 45 -0.11 -6.98 -19.89
CA LEU A 45 0.11 -5.67 -20.49
C LEU A 45 -0.89 -5.35 -21.61
N GLY A 46 -1.31 -6.36 -22.38
CA GLY A 46 -2.16 -6.17 -23.55
C GLY A 46 -1.43 -5.57 -24.75
N SER A 47 -2.17 -5.14 -25.77
CA SER A 47 -1.60 -4.70 -27.05
C SER A 47 -1.04 -3.27 -27.03
N THR A 48 -1.53 -2.41 -26.13
CA THR A 48 -1.15 -0.99 -26.05
C THR A 48 -1.00 -0.54 -24.59
N PRO A 49 -0.09 -1.15 -23.80
CA PRO A 49 0.14 -0.72 -22.44
C PRO A 49 0.65 0.72 -22.42
N LYS A 50 0.21 1.51 -21.44
CA LYS A 50 0.56 2.93 -21.35
C LYS A 50 0.73 3.37 -19.90
N LEU A 51 1.87 3.97 -19.59
CA LEU A 51 2.10 4.69 -18.34
C LEU A 51 1.93 6.19 -18.62
N THR A 52 1.02 6.85 -17.89
CA THR A 52 0.71 8.27 -18.08
C THR A 52 0.87 9.02 -16.77
N VAL A 53 1.60 10.13 -16.80
CA VAL A 53 1.56 11.16 -15.75
C VAL A 53 0.22 11.88 -15.85
N VAL A 54 -0.62 11.77 -14.83
CA VAL A 54 -1.98 12.33 -14.85
C VAL A 54 -2.05 13.65 -14.11
N ILE A 55 -1.37 13.72 -12.96
CA ILE A 55 -1.20 14.93 -12.18
C ILE A 55 0.28 15.07 -11.84
N ASN A 56 0.84 16.26 -12.06
CA ASN A 56 2.20 16.63 -11.67
C ASN A 56 2.13 18.00 -10.99
N GLN A 57 2.67 18.09 -9.79
CA GLN A 57 2.68 19.31 -8.98
C GLN A 57 3.91 19.31 -8.05
N SER A 58 4.15 20.40 -7.33
CA SER A 58 5.42 20.67 -6.64
C SER A 58 5.60 20.04 -5.25
N HIS A 59 4.59 19.38 -4.71
CA HIS A 59 4.55 18.87 -3.35
C HIS A 59 4.33 17.36 -3.35
N PRO A 60 4.78 16.57 -2.37
CA PRO A 60 4.58 15.12 -2.42
C PRO A 60 3.16 14.71 -1.98
N LEU A 61 2.15 14.99 -2.82
CA LEU A 61 0.74 14.77 -2.53
C LEU A 61 0.28 13.32 -2.73
N PHE A 62 1.05 12.51 -3.45
CA PHE A 62 0.67 11.16 -3.86
C PHE A 62 1.72 10.16 -3.40
N HIS A 63 1.78 9.87 -2.10
CA HIS A 63 2.79 8.99 -1.53
C HIS A 63 2.22 7.61 -1.23
N GLU A 64 1.05 7.53 -0.59
CA GLU A 64 0.52 6.25 -0.07
C GLU A 64 -0.96 6.04 -0.42
N GLY A 65 -1.51 4.87 -0.08
CA GLY A 65 -2.91 4.54 -0.32
C GLY A 65 -3.23 4.17 -1.78
N CYS A 66 -3.94 5.05 -2.50
CA CYS A 66 -4.61 4.78 -3.79
C CYS A 66 -5.86 3.87 -3.68
N ILE A 67 -6.88 4.35 -2.98
CA ILE A 67 -8.11 3.60 -2.74
C ILE A 67 -9.19 4.07 -3.72
N TYR A 68 -9.50 3.25 -4.73
CA TYR A 68 -10.51 3.58 -5.73
C TYR A 68 -11.92 3.36 -5.17
N HIS A 69 -12.79 4.35 -5.38
CA HIS A 69 -14.20 4.30 -5.05
C HIS A 69 -15.05 4.40 -6.34
N PRO A 70 -15.40 3.26 -6.96
CA PRO A 70 -16.08 3.21 -8.24
C PRO A 70 -17.37 4.02 -8.34
N PRO A 71 -18.29 4.00 -7.35
CA PRO A 71 -19.55 4.75 -7.44
C PRO A 71 -19.37 6.26 -7.64
N SER A 72 -18.26 6.81 -7.19
CA SER A 72 -17.94 8.25 -7.32
C SER A 72 -16.89 8.55 -8.40
N ASP A 73 -16.38 7.52 -9.07
CA ASP A 73 -15.22 7.61 -9.97
C ASP A 73 -14.06 8.45 -9.39
N SER A 74 -13.71 8.15 -8.14
CA SER A 74 -12.71 8.91 -7.39
C SER A 74 -11.69 8.00 -6.69
N LEU A 75 -10.53 8.57 -6.37
CA LEU A 75 -9.40 7.91 -5.73
C LEU A 75 -9.07 8.68 -4.44
N LEU A 76 -8.85 7.96 -3.36
CA LEU A 76 -8.27 8.53 -2.13
C LEU A 76 -6.80 8.13 -2.06
N VAL A 77 -5.93 9.14 -2.08
CA VAL A 77 -4.47 8.98 -1.99
C VAL A 77 -4.02 9.69 -0.73
N ILE A 78 -2.91 9.26 -0.15
CA ILE A 78 -2.35 9.88 1.05
C ILE A 78 -1.07 10.61 0.68
N THR A 79 -0.90 11.82 1.24
CA THR A 79 0.32 12.60 1.04
C THR A 79 1.52 11.97 1.76
N GLU A 80 2.74 12.34 1.36
CA GLU A 80 3.87 12.23 2.28
C GLU A 80 3.62 13.17 3.47
N TYR A 81 4.42 13.04 4.52
CA TYR A 81 4.41 13.97 5.63
C TYR A 81 4.73 15.39 5.18
N LEU A 82 3.72 16.24 5.18
CA LEU A 82 3.83 17.63 4.77
C LEU A 82 4.19 18.52 5.94
N ASN A 83 5.14 19.41 5.73
CA ASN A 83 5.50 20.48 6.65
C ASN A 83 5.51 21.83 5.90
N ASP A 84 4.38 22.15 5.27
CA ASP A 84 4.23 23.35 4.43
C ASP A 84 2.93 24.10 4.76
N SER A 85 3.11 25.30 5.31
CA SER A 85 2.05 26.27 5.65
C SER A 85 1.04 26.56 4.53
N SER A 86 1.45 26.43 3.26
CA SER A 86 0.60 26.72 2.11
C SER A 86 -0.44 25.64 1.81
N ILE A 87 -0.26 24.44 2.38
CA ILE A 87 -1.16 23.29 2.16
C ILE A 87 -1.98 22.97 3.41
N ASN A 88 -1.38 23.12 4.61
CA ASN A 88 -1.96 22.57 5.84
C ASN A 88 -2.01 23.54 7.04
N ASP A 89 -1.95 24.86 6.80
CA ASP A 89 -2.08 25.89 7.85
C ASP A 89 -1.14 25.66 9.05
N ASN A 90 0.10 25.24 8.78
CA ASN A 90 1.14 24.92 9.78
C ASN A 90 0.80 23.74 10.71
N GLN A 91 -0.01 22.78 10.28
CA GLN A 91 -0.15 21.50 10.97
C GLN A 91 0.67 20.44 10.24
N PRO A 92 1.86 20.06 10.70
CA PRO A 92 2.63 19.03 10.01
C PRO A 92 1.98 17.66 10.13
N GLY A 93 1.90 16.92 9.02
CA GLY A 93 1.21 15.63 9.01
C GLY A 93 0.98 15.06 7.61
N GLN A 94 0.40 13.88 7.56
CA GLN A 94 -0.13 13.29 6.33
C GLN A 94 -1.63 13.57 6.20
N TYR A 95 -2.10 13.70 4.96
CA TYR A 95 -3.46 14.10 4.64
C TYR A 95 -4.05 13.20 3.55
N ILE A 96 -5.37 13.12 3.54
CA ILE A 96 -6.10 12.46 2.45
C ILE A 96 -6.23 13.45 1.30
N VAL A 97 -5.87 13.01 0.10
CA VAL A 97 -6.10 13.70 -1.17
C VAL A 97 -7.22 12.97 -1.88
N HIS A 98 -8.31 13.69 -2.15
CA HIS A 98 -9.44 13.19 -2.93
C HIS A 98 -9.26 13.60 -4.39
N VAL A 99 -9.05 12.62 -5.27
CA VAL A 99 -8.89 12.80 -6.70
C VAL A 99 -10.19 12.38 -7.40
N THR A 100 -10.80 13.26 -8.17
CA THR A 100 -12.09 13.04 -8.83
C THR A 100 -11.97 13.07 -10.35
N ASP A 101 -13.04 12.67 -11.03
CA ASP A 101 -13.15 12.70 -12.50
C ASP A 101 -12.07 11.86 -13.18
N LEU A 102 -11.78 10.68 -12.63
CA LEU A 102 -10.71 9.78 -13.07
C LEU A 102 -10.87 9.27 -14.51
N SER A 103 -12.11 9.26 -15.02
CA SER A 103 -12.40 8.94 -16.41
C SER A 103 -12.15 10.10 -17.39
N SER A 104 -11.99 11.32 -16.87
CA SER A 104 -11.72 12.49 -17.70
C SER A 104 -10.26 12.52 -18.15
N SER A 105 -9.96 13.34 -19.16
CA SER A 105 -8.58 13.63 -19.54
C SER A 105 -7.85 14.53 -18.54
N SER A 106 -8.54 15.05 -17.53
CA SER A 106 -8.00 16.03 -16.59
C SER A 106 -8.61 15.87 -15.19
N PRO A 107 -8.29 14.76 -14.48
CA PRO A 107 -8.72 14.57 -13.10
C PRO A 107 -8.37 15.75 -12.21
N GLN A 108 -9.23 16.03 -11.23
CA GLN A 108 -9.03 17.11 -10.27
C GLN A 108 -8.66 16.52 -8.92
N TYR A 109 -7.98 17.27 -8.07
CA TYR A 109 -7.67 16.83 -6.71
C TYR A 109 -7.93 17.92 -5.67
N LYS A 110 -8.25 17.48 -4.45
CA LYS A 110 -8.34 18.33 -3.26
C LYS A 110 -7.69 17.61 -2.07
N VAL A 111 -6.82 18.31 -1.34
CA VAL A 111 -6.39 17.87 -0.01
C VAL A 111 -7.55 18.08 0.96
N LEU A 112 -7.97 17.02 1.64
CA LEU A 112 -9.06 17.06 2.61
C LEU A 112 -8.56 17.64 3.93
N ASP A 113 -9.17 18.75 4.33
CA ASP A 113 -8.91 19.49 5.54
C ASP A 113 -9.93 19.17 6.64
N GLY A 114 -9.53 19.31 7.90
CA GLY A 114 -10.43 19.15 9.06
C GLY A 114 -10.89 17.72 9.35
N ILE A 115 -10.34 16.71 8.67
CA ILE A 115 -10.57 15.30 8.99
C ILE A 115 -9.82 14.99 10.30
N PRO A 116 -10.49 14.51 11.37
CA PRO A 116 -9.89 14.36 12.69
C PRO A 116 -9.07 13.06 12.80
N LEU A 117 -8.06 12.93 11.94
CA LEU A 117 -7.08 11.84 11.91
C LEU A 117 -5.67 12.41 12.03
N ALA A 118 -4.75 11.63 12.60
CA ALA A 118 -3.35 11.98 12.67
C ALA A 118 -2.54 10.98 11.85
N ASN A 119 -1.95 11.46 10.75
CA ASN A 119 -1.16 10.65 9.84
C ASN A 119 -1.92 9.39 9.34
N PRO A 120 -3.05 9.55 8.62
CA PRO A 120 -3.54 8.46 7.78
C PRO A 120 -2.42 8.03 6.82
N ILE A 121 -2.35 6.75 6.49
CA ILE A 121 -1.25 6.20 5.69
C ILE A 121 -1.77 5.39 4.50
N SER A 122 -2.61 4.37 4.70
CA SER A 122 -3.16 3.56 3.61
C SER A 122 -4.60 3.13 3.92
N GLY A 123 -5.16 2.26 3.08
CA GLY A 123 -6.45 1.65 3.31
C GLY A 123 -6.96 0.78 2.17
N THR A 124 -8.21 0.37 2.31
CA THR A 124 -8.94 -0.44 1.33
C THR A 124 -10.41 -0.05 1.30
N ARG A 125 -11.09 -0.29 0.17
CA ARG A 125 -12.56 -0.23 0.14
C ARG A 125 -13.14 -1.40 0.93
N TYR A 126 -14.28 -1.17 1.57
CA TYR A 126 -15.02 -2.13 2.37
C TYR A 126 -16.47 -2.16 1.89
N THR A 127 -16.88 -3.32 1.33
CA THR A 127 -18.22 -3.50 0.72
C THR A 127 -19.03 -4.64 1.35
N TYR A 128 -18.86 -4.88 2.66
CA TYR A 128 -19.50 -6.01 3.33
C TYR A 128 -20.76 -5.60 4.11
N SER A 129 -21.76 -6.49 4.15
CA SER A 129 -23.04 -6.27 4.84
C SER A 129 -23.77 -4.97 4.43
N GLY A 130 -23.71 -4.62 3.14
CA GLY A 130 -24.39 -3.44 2.59
C GLY A 130 -23.74 -2.10 2.94
N LEU A 131 -22.60 -2.10 3.63
CA LEU A 131 -21.78 -0.92 3.82
C LEU A 131 -20.92 -0.69 2.59
N ASP A 132 -20.70 0.57 2.23
CA ASP A 132 -19.68 1.00 1.27
C ASP A 132 -18.86 2.11 1.93
N LYS A 133 -17.73 1.71 2.50
CA LYS A 133 -16.84 2.56 3.31
C LYS A 133 -15.41 2.39 2.83
N ILE A 134 -14.56 3.28 3.31
CA ILE A 134 -13.11 3.13 3.19
C ILE A 134 -12.58 2.77 4.57
N VAL A 135 -11.85 1.67 4.66
CA VAL A 135 -11.05 1.34 5.85
C VAL A 135 -9.73 2.06 5.68
N LEU A 136 -9.37 2.90 6.64
CA LEU A 136 -8.07 3.57 6.70
C LEU A 136 -7.22 2.96 7.80
N ALA A 137 -5.96 2.67 7.47
CA ALA A 137 -4.89 2.53 8.44
C ALA A 137 -4.34 3.92 8.77
N VAL A 138 -4.17 4.19 10.06
CA VAL A 138 -3.78 5.50 10.58
C VAL A 138 -2.64 5.30 11.57
N THR A 139 -1.48 5.86 11.26
CA THR A 139 -0.28 5.72 12.10
C THR A 139 -0.47 6.38 13.47
N GLY A 140 -1.16 7.52 13.55
CA GLY A 140 -1.34 8.31 14.77
C GLY A 140 -0.25 9.36 14.98
N ASN A 141 -0.19 9.96 16.18
CA ASN A 141 0.82 10.96 16.58
C ASN A 141 1.45 10.65 17.95
N LYS A 142 2.37 11.49 18.43
CA LYS A 142 3.07 11.28 19.71
C LYS A 142 2.16 11.42 20.93
N GLU A 143 1.14 12.25 20.81
CA GLU A 143 0.17 12.56 21.86
C GLU A 143 -0.91 11.48 21.98
N ASP A 144 -0.95 10.54 21.02
CA ASP A 144 -2.02 9.55 20.84
C ASP A 144 -3.42 10.18 20.81
N ASN A 145 -3.50 11.38 20.22
CA ASN A 145 -4.74 12.15 20.13
C ASN A 145 -4.76 13.03 18.86
N PRO A 146 -5.55 12.69 17.82
CA PRO A 146 -6.31 11.44 17.72
C PRO A 146 -5.37 10.21 17.67
N PRO A 147 -5.82 9.06 18.20
CA PRO A 147 -4.98 7.87 18.26
C PRO A 147 -4.70 7.28 16.87
N GLY A 148 -3.69 6.42 16.80
CA GLY A 148 -3.52 5.52 15.65
C GLY A 148 -4.56 4.40 15.65
N GLY A 149 -4.75 3.71 14.54
CA GLY A 149 -5.71 2.61 14.46
C GLY A 149 -6.30 2.37 13.07
N LEU A 150 -7.38 1.60 13.06
CA LEU A 150 -8.26 1.47 11.90
C LEU A 150 -9.50 2.35 12.06
N TYR A 151 -9.90 2.95 10.95
CA TYR A 151 -11.06 3.84 10.88
C TYR A 151 -11.91 3.50 9.67
N PHE A 152 -13.22 3.60 9.79
CA PHE A 152 -14.06 3.83 8.61
C PHE A 152 -14.03 5.31 8.24
N LEU A 153 -13.99 5.58 6.94
CA LEU A 153 -14.20 6.87 6.31
C LEU A 153 -15.39 6.76 5.36
N ASP A 154 -16.32 7.72 5.43
CA ASP A 154 -17.36 7.91 4.44
C ASP A 154 -16.72 8.39 3.11
N PRO A 155 -16.93 7.71 1.97
CA PRO A 155 -16.29 8.10 0.69
C PRO A 155 -16.92 9.33 0.04
N TYR A 156 -17.80 10.04 0.75
CA TYR A 156 -18.52 11.22 0.29
C TYR A 156 -18.40 12.34 1.32
N PRO A 157 -18.43 13.63 0.90
CA PRO A 157 -18.53 14.75 1.82
C PRO A 157 -19.70 14.57 2.80
N PRO A 158 -19.50 14.88 4.10
CA PRO A 158 -18.36 15.59 4.67
C PRO A 158 -17.17 14.69 5.09
N PHE A 159 -17.09 13.45 4.60
CA PHE A 159 -16.00 12.52 4.86
C PHE A 159 -15.85 12.17 6.35
N ASN A 160 -16.97 11.81 7.01
CA ASN A 160 -16.92 11.47 8.42
C ASN A 160 -16.05 10.24 8.66
N VAL A 161 -15.36 10.26 9.80
CA VAL A 161 -14.55 9.13 10.26
C VAL A 161 -15.16 8.49 11.50
N THR A 162 -15.09 7.18 11.59
CA THR A 162 -15.53 6.39 12.75
C THR A 162 -14.40 5.43 13.15
N PRO A 163 -13.89 5.49 14.39
CA PRO A 163 -12.86 4.55 14.83
C PRO A 163 -13.41 3.12 14.87
N LEU A 164 -12.58 2.16 14.44
CA LEU A 164 -12.85 0.73 14.51
C LEU A 164 -12.08 0.09 15.67
N THR A 165 -10.76 0.21 15.64
CA THR A 165 -9.87 -0.25 16.72
C THR A 165 -8.66 0.66 16.78
N THR A 166 -8.25 1.05 18.00
CA THR A 166 -7.15 2.00 18.22
C THR A 166 -6.08 1.48 19.19
N SER A 167 -6.30 0.30 19.78
CA SER A 167 -5.35 -0.35 20.68
C SER A 167 -5.50 -1.87 20.64
N TYR A 168 -4.42 -2.57 21.02
CA TYR A 168 -4.45 -3.98 21.36
C TYR A 168 -4.41 -4.16 22.88
N GLY A 169 -5.59 -4.37 23.48
CA GLY A 169 -5.73 -4.27 24.93
C GLY A 169 -5.44 -2.86 25.41
N ASP A 170 -4.56 -2.73 26.41
CA ASP A 170 -4.16 -1.45 26.99
C ASP A 170 -3.03 -0.74 26.22
N TYR A 171 -2.51 -1.35 25.15
CA TYR A 171 -1.41 -0.81 24.36
C TYR A 171 -1.93 -0.17 23.08
N PRO A 172 -1.74 1.14 22.86
CA PRO A 172 -1.96 1.75 21.57
C PRO A 172 -1.15 1.03 20.49
N TYR A 173 -1.67 0.96 19.27
CA TYR A 173 -0.89 0.43 18.14
C TYR A 173 0.36 1.28 17.90
N ASP A 174 1.47 0.68 17.49
CA ASP A 174 2.73 1.42 17.33
C ASP A 174 2.69 2.34 16.10
N GLY A 175 2.02 1.89 15.04
CA GLY A 175 1.76 2.61 13.81
C GLY A 175 1.15 1.68 12.76
N PRO A 176 -0.18 1.55 12.70
CA PRO A 176 -0.83 0.83 11.61
C PRO A 176 -0.44 1.40 10.26
N ASP A 177 -0.16 0.52 9.29
CA ASP A 177 0.50 0.87 8.02
C ASP A 177 -0.38 0.58 6.81
N ASP A 178 -0.73 -0.68 6.55
CA ASP A 178 -1.64 -1.06 5.47
C ASP A 178 -2.75 -2.00 5.97
N ALA A 179 -3.85 -2.05 5.21
CA ALA A 179 -5.02 -2.86 5.55
C ALA A 179 -5.67 -3.50 4.32
N THR A 180 -6.21 -4.69 4.51
CA THR A 180 -6.98 -5.42 3.50
C THR A 180 -8.26 -6.00 4.09
N THR A 181 -9.33 -6.05 3.29
CA THR A 181 -10.63 -6.61 3.68
C THR A 181 -10.81 -7.94 2.98
N LEU A 182 -11.14 -8.99 3.72
CA LEU A 182 -11.50 -10.30 3.17
C LEU A 182 -12.98 -10.34 2.74
N PRO A 183 -13.37 -11.31 1.88
CA PRO A 183 -14.76 -11.47 1.45
C PRO A 183 -15.78 -11.65 2.59
N ASP A 184 -15.34 -12.14 3.75
CA ASP A 184 -16.17 -12.31 4.96
C ASP A 184 -16.33 -11.01 5.77
N GLY A 185 -15.82 -9.88 5.28
CA GLY A 185 -15.87 -8.57 5.93
C GLY A 185 -14.86 -8.39 7.05
N THR A 186 -13.93 -9.33 7.24
CA THR A 186 -12.88 -9.19 8.25
C THR A 186 -11.73 -8.38 7.70
N ILE A 187 -11.10 -7.57 8.55
CA ILE A 187 -10.06 -6.65 8.14
C ILE A 187 -8.74 -7.13 8.74
N TYR A 188 -7.72 -7.30 7.91
CA TYR A 188 -6.36 -7.56 8.36
C TYR A 188 -5.51 -6.33 8.12
N PHE A 189 -4.62 -6.04 9.07
CA PHE A 189 -3.75 -4.87 8.98
C PHE A 189 -2.40 -5.12 9.63
N THR A 190 -1.41 -4.39 9.15
CA THR A 190 -0.04 -4.41 9.67
C THR A 190 0.15 -3.28 10.68
N ASP A 191 0.90 -3.57 11.75
CA ASP A 191 1.34 -2.59 12.75
C ASP A 191 2.86 -2.57 12.79
N VAL A 192 3.45 -1.40 12.56
CA VAL A 192 4.88 -1.25 12.31
C VAL A 192 5.45 0.03 12.91
N ILE A 193 6.73 -0.01 13.27
CA ILE A 193 7.42 1.07 13.97
C ILE A 193 7.86 2.27 13.09
N TYR A 194 7.42 2.40 11.83
CA TYR A 194 7.83 3.52 10.96
C TYR A 194 7.50 4.88 11.58
N GLY A 195 6.33 5.00 12.21
CA GLY A 195 5.95 6.21 12.94
C GLY A 195 6.99 6.60 14.00
N PHE A 196 7.54 5.64 14.74
CA PHE A 196 8.58 5.91 15.73
C PHE A 196 9.91 6.32 15.08
N LEU A 197 10.34 5.58 14.05
CA LEU A 197 11.61 5.84 13.36
C LEU A 197 11.66 7.21 12.71
N HIS A 198 10.52 7.68 12.19
CA HIS A 198 10.38 9.02 11.62
C HIS A 198 10.08 10.10 12.68
N GLY A 199 10.07 9.74 13.96
CA GLY A 199 9.81 10.67 15.06
C GLY A 199 8.38 11.21 15.09
N ARG A 200 7.40 10.44 14.60
CA ARG A 200 5.96 10.74 14.54
C ARG A 200 5.15 10.01 15.64
N ARG A 201 5.66 8.91 16.17
CA ARG A 201 5.07 8.12 17.30
C ARG A 201 6.01 8.04 18.49
N SER A 202 5.46 7.66 19.64
CA SER A 202 6.21 7.36 20.87
C SER A 202 6.99 6.05 20.74
N GLN A 203 7.76 5.70 21.78
CA GLN A 203 8.51 4.44 21.82
C GLN A 203 7.54 3.25 21.66
N PRO A 204 7.78 2.34 20.71
CA PRO A 204 6.96 1.16 20.48
C PRO A 204 6.77 0.31 21.74
N GLN A 205 5.55 -0.18 21.94
CA GLN A 205 5.18 -1.06 23.05
C GLN A 205 4.69 -2.43 22.59
N LEU A 206 4.37 -2.57 21.30
CA LEU A 206 3.99 -3.82 20.68
C LEU A 206 5.14 -4.35 19.80
N PRO A 207 5.14 -5.65 19.48
CA PRO A 207 5.96 -6.18 18.41
C PRO A 207 5.37 -5.80 17.04
N ASN A 208 6.23 -5.67 16.03
CA ASN A 208 5.83 -5.62 14.62
C ASN A 208 5.00 -6.87 14.27
N GLN A 209 3.71 -6.68 13.97
CA GLN A 209 2.74 -7.77 13.83
C GLN A 209 1.65 -7.48 12.80
N VAL A 210 0.93 -8.54 12.44
CA VAL A 210 -0.31 -8.48 11.67
C VAL A 210 -1.48 -8.84 12.58
N TYR A 211 -2.51 -8.01 12.54
CA TYR A 211 -3.74 -8.15 13.32
C TYR A 211 -4.94 -8.39 12.41
N ARG A 212 -6.00 -8.98 12.96
CA ARG A 212 -7.33 -9.09 12.35
C ARG A 212 -8.33 -8.37 13.24
N TYR A 213 -9.08 -7.46 12.66
CA TYR A 213 -10.26 -6.83 13.24
C TYR A 213 -11.54 -7.38 12.60
N ASP A 214 -12.54 -7.67 13.42
CA ASP A 214 -13.85 -8.13 12.99
C ASP A 214 -14.91 -7.07 13.32
N PRO A 215 -15.42 -6.32 12.32
CA PRO A 215 -16.42 -5.29 12.55
C PRO A 215 -17.74 -5.82 13.13
N THR A 216 -18.05 -7.11 12.95
CA THR A 216 -19.33 -7.70 13.40
C THR A 216 -19.32 -8.02 14.88
N THR A 217 -18.17 -8.45 15.40
CA THR A 217 -17.99 -8.80 16.82
C THR A 217 -17.28 -7.71 17.61
N ASN A 218 -16.74 -6.70 16.92
CA ASN A 218 -15.89 -5.65 17.48
C ASN A 218 -14.71 -6.24 18.25
N THR A 219 -14.00 -7.20 17.63
CA THR A 219 -12.86 -7.88 18.25
C THR A 219 -11.61 -7.75 17.39
N THR A 220 -10.46 -7.57 18.06
CA THR A 220 -9.14 -7.62 17.44
C THR A 220 -8.33 -8.80 17.98
N ARG A 221 -7.59 -9.47 17.09
CA ARG A 221 -6.63 -10.51 17.47
C ARG A 221 -5.33 -10.36 16.69
N ALA A 222 -4.20 -10.58 17.33
CA ALA A 222 -2.93 -10.83 16.63
C ALA A 222 -3.05 -12.11 15.79
N MET A 223 -2.50 -12.09 14.57
CA MET A 223 -2.67 -13.16 13.57
C MET A 223 -1.37 -13.74 13.06
N ALA A 224 -0.34 -12.92 12.90
CA ALA A 224 0.97 -13.35 12.46
C ALA A 224 2.08 -12.45 13.01
N ASP A 225 3.22 -13.06 13.29
CA ASP A 225 4.44 -12.46 13.81
C ASP A 225 5.65 -12.87 12.94
N LEU A 226 6.87 -12.67 13.45
CA LEU A 226 8.14 -12.97 12.76
C LEU A 226 8.37 -12.15 11.49
N PHE A 227 7.92 -10.90 11.51
CA PHE A 227 8.24 -9.88 10.53
C PHE A 227 9.27 -8.90 11.09
N SER A 228 10.17 -8.42 10.24
CA SER A 228 11.05 -7.32 10.59
C SER A 228 10.28 -6.00 10.53
N ARG A 229 9.59 -5.70 9.42
CA ARG A 229 8.72 -4.53 9.25
C ARG A 229 7.54 -4.90 8.34
N PRO A 230 6.44 -5.46 8.88
CA PRO A 230 5.26 -5.78 8.08
C PRO A 230 4.68 -4.46 7.55
N ASN A 231 4.35 -4.41 6.27
CA ASN A 231 3.99 -3.18 5.60
C ASN A 231 2.80 -3.46 4.67
N GLY A 232 2.94 -3.48 3.34
CA GLY A 232 1.84 -3.78 2.42
C GLY A 232 1.17 -5.13 2.71
N ILE A 233 -0.16 -5.16 2.68
CA ILE A 233 -0.96 -6.36 2.92
C ILE A 233 -2.12 -6.47 1.93
N THR A 234 -2.35 -7.68 1.41
CA THR A 234 -3.47 -7.96 0.50
C THR A 234 -3.89 -9.42 0.59
N SER A 235 -5.05 -9.77 0.04
CA SER A 235 -5.54 -11.17 -0.01
C SER A 235 -5.61 -11.69 -1.44
N SER A 236 -5.61 -13.01 -1.62
CA SER A 236 -6.06 -13.63 -2.86
C SER A 236 -7.53 -13.26 -3.14
N PRO A 237 -8.00 -13.33 -4.39
CA PRO A 237 -9.38 -13.00 -4.76
C PRO A 237 -10.44 -13.78 -3.97
N ASP A 238 -10.14 -15.04 -3.64
CA ASP A 238 -11.01 -15.93 -2.88
C ASP A 238 -10.83 -15.82 -1.35
N GLY A 239 -9.96 -14.91 -0.88
CA GLY A 239 -9.68 -14.71 0.54
C GLY A 239 -8.96 -15.87 1.23
N ARG A 240 -8.46 -16.88 0.50
CA ARG A 240 -7.81 -18.08 1.07
C ARG A 240 -6.34 -17.89 1.39
N VAL A 241 -5.71 -16.85 0.82
CA VAL A 241 -4.31 -16.52 1.05
C VAL A 241 -4.21 -15.03 1.43
N ILE A 242 -3.40 -14.71 2.43
CA ILE A 242 -2.99 -13.33 2.71
C ILE A 242 -1.51 -13.20 2.35
N TYR A 243 -1.17 -12.15 1.61
CA TYR A 243 0.18 -11.75 1.27
C TYR A 243 0.57 -10.55 2.13
N ILE A 244 1.76 -10.61 2.74
CA ILE A 244 2.31 -9.56 3.61
C ILE A 244 3.73 -9.26 3.15
N GLY A 245 3.99 -8.01 2.77
CA GLY A 245 5.33 -7.50 2.52
C GLY A 245 6.07 -7.28 3.83
N ASP A 246 7.31 -7.76 3.90
CA ASP A 246 8.24 -7.42 4.97
C ASP A 246 9.30 -6.47 4.41
N THR A 247 9.27 -5.20 4.82
CA THR A 247 10.15 -4.14 4.35
C THR A 247 11.31 -3.90 5.31
N GLY A 248 11.80 -4.92 6.02
CA GLY A 248 12.94 -4.83 6.95
C GLY A 248 14.21 -4.16 6.41
N ALA A 249 14.48 -4.25 5.10
CA ALA A 249 15.56 -3.51 4.41
C ALA A 249 15.40 -1.99 4.47
N ASN A 250 14.15 -1.54 4.58
CA ASN A 250 13.60 -0.26 4.96
C ASN A 250 14.16 0.41 6.20
N VAL A 251 15.45 0.76 6.38
CA VAL A 251 15.95 1.11 7.74
C VAL A 251 15.32 2.35 8.40
N GLY A 252 14.69 3.24 7.63
CA GLY A 252 13.89 4.38 8.12
C GLY A 252 14.56 5.75 8.01
N ASP A 253 15.73 5.82 7.36
CA ASP A 253 16.44 7.08 7.04
C ASP A 253 16.58 7.33 5.52
N GLY A 254 15.82 6.56 4.72
CA GLY A 254 15.90 6.56 3.25
C GLY A 254 16.97 5.64 2.67
N THR A 255 17.78 4.96 3.48
CA THR A 255 18.75 3.96 3.01
C THR A 255 18.20 2.53 3.05
N LEU A 256 18.87 1.62 2.33
CA LEU A 256 18.51 0.21 2.26
C LEU A 256 19.61 -0.67 2.85
N ASP A 257 19.24 -1.56 3.79
CA ASP A 257 20.04 -2.73 4.14
C ASP A 257 19.70 -3.89 3.20
N TRP A 258 20.53 -4.07 2.18
CA TRP A 258 20.38 -5.12 1.16
C TRP A 258 20.47 -6.55 1.70
N THR A 259 20.91 -6.74 2.94
CA THR A 259 21.01 -8.05 3.58
C THR A 259 19.84 -8.36 4.52
N ALA A 260 18.99 -7.36 4.81
CA ALA A 260 17.84 -7.50 5.68
C ALA A 260 16.60 -8.07 4.94
N GLN A 261 15.55 -8.32 5.72
CA GLN A 261 14.32 -8.92 5.20
C GLN A 261 13.62 -7.97 4.22
N ARG A 262 13.29 -8.47 3.02
CA ARG A 262 12.59 -7.71 1.97
C ARG A 262 11.59 -8.55 1.18
N SER A 263 11.19 -9.70 1.74
CA SER A 263 10.36 -10.68 1.05
C SER A 263 8.87 -10.40 1.24
N ILE A 264 8.08 -10.81 0.27
CA ILE A 264 6.64 -10.98 0.43
C ILE A 264 6.39 -12.41 0.93
N TYR A 265 5.61 -12.55 1.99
CA TYR A 265 5.20 -13.82 2.56
C TYR A 265 3.74 -14.11 2.26
N ALA A 266 3.41 -15.36 2.00
CA ALA A 266 2.04 -15.85 1.90
C ALA A 266 1.65 -16.67 3.13
N HIS A 267 0.41 -16.52 3.56
CA HIS A 267 -0.22 -17.27 4.64
C HIS A 267 -1.56 -17.86 4.16
N THR A 268 -1.83 -19.11 4.51
CA THR A 268 -3.14 -19.74 4.27
C THR A 268 -4.13 -19.30 5.34
N VAL A 269 -5.29 -18.79 4.92
CA VAL A 269 -6.41 -18.44 5.80
C VAL A 269 -7.22 -19.70 6.11
N LEU A 270 -7.27 -20.06 7.39
CA LEU A 270 -8.09 -21.16 7.88
C LEU A 270 -9.24 -20.58 8.71
N ASN A 271 -10.44 -20.57 8.13
CA ASN A 271 -11.66 -20.11 8.78
C ASN A 271 -12.39 -21.29 9.42
N THR A 272 -11.89 -21.76 10.56
CA THR A 272 -12.53 -22.84 11.33
C THR A 272 -13.52 -22.28 12.35
N PRO A 273 -14.79 -22.74 12.36
CA PRO A 273 -15.74 -22.37 13.40
C PRO A 273 -15.23 -22.80 14.76
N SER A 274 -15.20 -21.87 15.72
CA SER A 274 -14.82 -22.18 17.10
C SER A 274 -15.67 -23.33 17.66
N GLY A 275 -15.02 -24.39 18.13
CA GLY A 275 -15.68 -25.53 18.79
C GLY A 275 -16.13 -26.67 17.88
N VAL A 276 -15.80 -26.64 16.58
CA VAL A 276 -16.01 -27.76 15.64
C VAL A 276 -14.64 -28.21 15.13
N GLU A 277 -14.36 -29.52 15.15
CA GLU A 277 -13.15 -30.16 14.61
C GLU A 277 -11.78 -29.60 15.11
N GLU A 278 -11.46 -29.81 16.40
CA GLU A 278 -10.13 -29.61 17.03
C GLU A 278 -9.39 -28.29 16.73
N THR A 279 -10.06 -27.27 16.20
CA THR A 279 -9.44 -26.00 15.80
C THR A 279 -10.09 -24.83 16.54
N ALA A 280 -9.24 -23.90 16.98
CA ALA A 280 -9.61 -22.78 17.83
C ALA A 280 -9.77 -21.46 17.03
N GLY A 281 -10.80 -21.35 16.19
CA GLY A 281 -11.15 -20.10 15.51
C GLY A 281 -10.36 -19.81 14.22
N PRO A 282 -10.43 -18.59 13.66
CA PRO A 282 -9.71 -18.26 12.43
C PRO A 282 -8.20 -18.27 12.65
N PHE A 283 -7.39 -18.66 11.66
CA PHE A 283 -5.92 -18.63 11.75
C PHE A 283 -5.27 -18.25 10.42
N LEU A 284 -4.05 -17.69 10.53
CA LEU A 284 -3.09 -17.67 9.45
C LEU A 284 -2.10 -18.82 9.66
N THR A 285 -2.02 -19.70 8.67
CA THR A 285 -1.21 -20.93 8.70
C THR A 285 -0.28 -20.99 7.49
N ASP A 286 0.57 -22.01 7.40
CA ASP A 286 1.45 -22.27 6.25
C ASP A 286 2.23 -21.06 5.74
N ARG A 287 2.83 -20.29 6.67
CA ARG A 287 3.72 -19.16 6.32
C ARG A 287 4.81 -19.65 5.38
N ARG A 288 4.91 -19.03 4.22
CA ARG A 288 5.90 -19.35 3.19
C ARG A 288 6.39 -18.09 2.50
N VAL A 289 7.65 -18.10 2.06
CA VAL A 289 8.14 -17.06 1.14
C VAL A 289 7.33 -17.19 -0.15
N PHE A 290 6.73 -16.09 -0.58
CA PHE A 290 6.02 -16.01 -1.84
C PHE A 290 6.94 -15.44 -2.92
N ALA A 291 7.50 -14.25 -2.68
CA ALA A 291 8.36 -13.57 -3.65
C ALA A 291 9.44 -12.74 -2.97
N LEU A 292 10.49 -12.45 -3.73
CA LEU A 292 11.53 -11.48 -3.38
C LEU A 292 11.54 -10.39 -4.47
N PRO A 293 11.24 -9.13 -4.15
CA PRO A 293 11.48 -7.98 -5.02
C PRO A 293 12.90 -7.99 -5.58
N LEU A 294 13.04 -7.74 -6.88
CA LEU A 294 14.37 -7.76 -7.51
C LEU A 294 15.24 -6.60 -7.02
N VAL A 295 14.63 -5.45 -6.73
CA VAL A 295 15.29 -4.24 -6.23
C VAL A 295 14.50 -3.73 -5.02
N GLY A 296 15.23 -3.37 -3.95
CA GLY A 296 14.66 -2.87 -2.71
C GLY A 296 13.63 -3.80 -2.06
N ALA A 297 12.59 -3.20 -1.49
CA ALA A 297 11.44 -3.91 -0.93
C ALA A 297 10.16 -3.41 -1.59
N ALA A 298 9.15 -4.28 -1.68
CA ALA A 298 7.82 -3.87 -2.10
C ALA A 298 7.10 -3.27 -0.89
N ASP A 299 6.68 -2.02 -1.02
CA ASP A 299 5.92 -1.28 -0.02
C ASP A 299 4.45 -1.73 -0.09
N GLY A 300 3.56 -0.89 -0.63
CA GLY A 300 2.19 -1.24 -0.96
C GLY A 300 2.09 -2.39 -1.98
N ILE A 301 1.34 -3.42 -1.61
CA ILE A 301 1.00 -4.56 -2.47
C ILE A 301 -0.52 -4.70 -2.65
N LYS A 302 -0.95 -5.17 -3.82
CA LYS A 302 -2.37 -5.45 -4.16
C LYS A 302 -2.46 -6.69 -5.05
N THR A 303 -3.64 -7.31 -5.13
CA THR A 303 -3.90 -8.45 -6.04
C THR A 303 -4.91 -8.11 -7.11
N ASP A 304 -4.77 -8.75 -8.28
CA ASP A 304 -5.83 -8.78 -9.29
C ASP A 304 -6.69 -10.04 -9.17
N THR A 305 -7.82 -10.08 -9.89
CA THR A 305 -8.79 -11.19 -9.87
C THR A 305 -8.27 -12.48 -10.50
N ASN A 306 -7.14 -12.46 -11.20
CA ASN A 306 -6.44 -13.65 -11.67
C ASN A 306 -5.46 -14.19 -10.61
N GLY A 307 -5.31 -13.48 -9.48
CA GLY A 307 -4.45 -13.84 -8.36
C GLY A 307 -3.00 -13.39 -8.51
N ASN A 308 -2.67 -12.56 -9.51
CA ASN A 308 -1.33 -11.98 -9.58
C ASN A 308 -1.17 -10.97 -8.43
N VAL A 309 0.04 -10.89 -7.89
CA VAL A 309 0.41 -9.94 -6.85
C VAL A 309 1.23 -8.83 -7.48
N TRP A 310 0.84 -7.60 -7.22
CA TRP A 310 1.45 -6.37 -7.71
C TRP A 310 2.04 -5.62 -6.52
N GLY A 311 3.30 -5.20 -6.61
CA GLY A 311 3.97 -4.51 -5.50
C GLY A 311 4.87 -3.38 -5.97
N LEU A 312 4.68 -2.20 -5.38
CA LEU A 312 5.52 -1.05 -5.69
C LEU A 312 6.86 -1.20 -4.98
N SER A 313 7.90 -1.53 -5.76
CA SER A 313 9.27 -1.68 -5.30
C SER A 313 10.08 -0.42 -5.64
N THR A 314 11.32 -0.35 -5.14
CA THR A 314 12.17 0.86 -5.26
C THR A 314 12.38 1.35 -6.71
N ASP A 315 12.43 0.46 -7.69
CA ASP A 315 12.62 0.82 -9.11
C ASP A 315 11.31 0.76 -9.93
N GLY A 316 10.16 0.62 -9.27
CA GLY A 316 8.84 0.64 -9.88
C GLY A 316 7.96 -0.57 -9.54
N LEU A 317 6.92 -0.78 -10.35
CA LEU A 317 5.85 -1.73 -10.06
C LEU A 317 6.20 -3.13 -10.54
N HIS A 318 6.40 -4.07 -9.61
CA HIS A 318 6.71 -5.47 -9.89
C HIS A 318 5.45 -6.32 -9.89
N VAL A 319 5.43 -7.37 -10.72
CA VAL A 319 4.27 -8.27 -10.85
C VAL A 319 4.72 -9.73 -10.76
N TRP A 320 4.06 -10.49 -9.90
CA TRP A 320 4.25 -11.93 -9.71
C TRP A 320 2.97 -12.70 -10.00
N ASP A 321 3.10 -13.90 -10.57
CA ASP A 321 1.98 -14.82 -10.72
C ASP A 321 1.54 -15.42 -9.36
N PRO A 322 0.39 -16.13 -9.28
CA PRO A 322 -0.07 -16.74 -8.03
C PRO A 322 0.89 -17.78 -7.41
N SER A 323 1.90 -18.24 -8.16
CA SER A 323 2.93 -19.15 -7.68
C SER A 323 4.18 -18.42 -7.17
N GLY A 324 4.23 -17.10 -7.25
CA GLY A 324 5.37 -16.27 -6.85
C GLY A 324 6.42 -16.08 -7.95
N ASN A 325 6.16 -16.53 -9.19
CA ASN A 325 7.10 -16.32 -10.28
C ASN A 325 7.03 -14.86 -10.75
N PHE A 326 8.19 -14.22 -10.89
CA PHE A 326 8.28 -12.86 -11.42
C PHE A 326 7.88 -12.83 -12.90
N LEU A 327 6.88 -12.03 -13.24
CA LEU A 327 6.34 -11.89 -14.59
C LEU A 327 7.01 -10.73 -15.34
N GLY A 328 7.26 -9.63 -14.63
CA GLY A 328 7.83 -8.42 -15.19
C GLY A 328 7.66 -7.23 -14.26
N LYS A 329 8.06 -6.06 -14.72
CA LYS A 329 7.93 -4.79 -13.98
C LYS A 329 7.70 -3.60 -14.90
N ILE A 330 7.20 -2.52 -14.31
CA ILE A 330 7.05 -1.21 -14.91
C ILE A 330 7.99 -0.26 -14.18
N LEU A 331 9.02 0.23 -14.87
CA LEU A 331 9.99 1.17 -14.31
C LEU A 331 9.36 2.54 -14.08
N LEU A 332 9.70 3.14 -12.94
CA LEU A 332 9.43 4.53 -12.59
C LEU A 332 10.78 5.24 -12.42
N ASP A 333 10.82 6.56 -12.57
CA ASP A 333 12.07 7.30 -12.38
C ASP A 333 12.43 7.37 -10.89
N ASP A 334 13.73 7.36 -10.56
CA ASP A 334 14.23 7.28 -9.18
C ASP A 334 13.79 8.47 -8.28
N ASP A 335 13.35 9.60 -8.87
CA ASP A 335 12.83 10.76 -8.12
C ASP A 335 11.35 10.61 -7.70
N GLN A 336 10.65 9.60 -8.23
CA GLN A 336 9.22 9.34 -7.99
C GLN A 336 9.03 8.37 -6.81
N GLN A 337 9.16 8.91 -5.60
CA GLN A 337 9.20 8.13 -4.34
C GLN A 337 7.81 7.91 -3.71
N GLY A 338 6.87 7.30 -4.43
CA GLY A 338 5.64 6.82 -3.79
C GLY A 338 5.77 5.39 -3.26
N GLY A 339 4.87 5.03 -2.35
CA GLY A 339 4.84 3.75 -1.63
C GLY A 339 3.64 2.86 -1.94
N ASN A 340 2.65 3.27 -2.75
CA ASN A 340 1.47 2.42 -2.97
C ASN A 340 0.87 2.45 -4.38
N ILE A 341 -0.01 1.47 -4.63
CA ILE A 341 -0.81 1.33 -5.84
C ILE A 341 -2.27 1.03 -5.54
N GLY A 342 -3.13 1.37 -6.49
CA GLY A 342 -4.56 1.12 -6.43
C GLY A 342 -5.13 0.69 -7.77
N PHE A 343 -5.88 -0.40 -7.81
CA PHE A 343 -6.64 -0.73 -9.00
C PHE A 343 -7.81 0.24 -9.21
N GLY A 344 -7.96 0.71 -10.44
CA GLY A 344 -9.08 1.53 -10.89
C GLY A 344 -10.12 0.70 -11.63
N LYS A 345 -10.66 1.24 -12.72
CA LYS A 345 -11.49 0.50 -13.68
C LYS A 345 -10.71 -0.69 -14.28
N PRO A 346 -11.38 -1.68 -14.88
CA PRO A 346 -10.69 -2.76 -15.60
C PRO A 346 -9.58 -2.23 -16.52
N GLY A 347 -8.36 -2.74 -16.35
CA GLY A 347 -7.15 -2.31 -17.05
C GLY A 347 -6.45 -1.07 -16.49
N ASP A 348 -7.02 -0.35 -15.52
CA ASP A 348 -6.42 0.84 -14.92
C ASP A 348 -5.78 0.54 -13.56
N ILE A 349 -4.54 0.99 -13.37
CA ILE A 349 -3.82 0.96 -12.10
C ILE A 349 -3.30 2.38 -11.82
N TRP A 350 -3.57 2.90 -10.63
CA TRP A 350 -3.07 4.15 -10.12
C TRP A 350 -1.82 3.90 -9.30
N ILE A 351 -0.79 4.71 -9.50
CA ILE A 351 0.49 4.60 -8.79
C ILE A 351 0.78 5.96 -8.15
N ALA A 352 0.92 5.95 -6.82
CA ALA A 352 1.45 7.05 -6.07
C ALA A 352 2.95 7.20 -6.40
N GLY A 353 3.40 8.39 -6.78
CA GLY A 353 4.78 8.68 -7.20
C GLY A 353 5.39 9.90 -6.50
N GLY A 354 4.93 10.22 -5.30
CA GLY A 354 5.29 11.41 -4.54
C GLY A 354 4.64 12.66 -5.12
N GLU A 355 5.37 13.39 -5.97
CA GLU A 355 4.89 14.61 -6.65
C GLU A 355 3.95 14.31 -7.84
N VAL A 356 3.95 13.06 -8.27
CA VAL A 356 3.24 12.63 -9.47
C VAL A 356 2.21 11.56 -9.14
N LEU A 357 1.03 11.67 -9.74
CA LEU A 357 0.07 10.56 -9.81
C LEU A 357 0.12 9.96 -11.21
N PHE A 358 0.44 8.67 -11.29
CA PHE A 358 0.45 7.92 -12.53
C PHE A 358 -0.83 7.13 -12.73
N LYS A 359 -1.19 6.95 -13.99
CA LYS A 359 -2.13 5.94 -14.46
C LYS A 359 -1.40 4.99 -15.40
N LEU A 360 -1.31 3.74 -14.98
CA LEU A 360 -0.92 2.62 -15.80
C LEU A 360 -2.18 2.00 -16.41
N GLN A 361 -2.19 1.87 -17.74
CA GLN A 361 -3.22 1.21 -18.51
C GLN A 361 -2.65 -0.08 -19.10
N VAL A 362 -3.32 -1.19 -18.86
CA VAL A 362 -2.98 -2.55 -19.30
C VAL A 362 -4.21 -3.26 -19.88
N ALA A 363 -4.17 -4.58 -20.09
CA ALA A 363 -5.33 -5.31 -20.62
C ALA A 363 -6.55 -5.17 -19.70
N GLU A 364 -7.74 -4.97 -20.27
CA GLU A 364 -9.01 -4.83 -19.53
C GLU A 364 -9.36 -6.09 -18.70
N SER A 365 -8.75 -7.24 -19.00
CA SER A 365 -8.88 -8.46 -18.19
C SER A 365 -8.19 -8.36 -16.82
N VAL A 366 -7.35 -7.34 -16.59
CA VAL A 366 -6.75 -7.06 -15.30
C VAL A 366 -7.73 -6.24 -14.49
N VAL A 367 -8.31 -6.85 -13.45
CA VAL A 367 -9.25 -6.21 -12.54
C VAL A 367 -8.74 -6.39 -11.12
N GLY A 368 -8.73 -5.34 -10.32
CA GLY A 368 -8.30 -5.44 -8.92
C GLY A 368 -9.26 -6.26 -8.06
N THR A 369 -8.71 -7.02 -7.12
CA THR A 369 -9.50 -7.65 -6.06
C THR A 369 -10.26 -6.59 -5.27
N GLY A 370 -11.55 -6.79 -5.06
CA GLY A 370 -12.41 -5.88 -4.29
C GLY A 370 -12.87 -4.60 -5.02
N VAL A 371 -12.47 -4.39 -6.28
CA VAL A 371 -12.90 -3.22 -7.07
C VAL A 371 -14.35 -3.33 -7.51
N LEU A 372 -14.71 -4.46 -8.13
CA LEU A 372 -16.08 -4.72 -8.56
C LEU A 372 -16.87 -5.19 -7.35
N SER A 373 -17.96 -4.48 -7.00
CA SER A 373 -18.96 -5.04 -6.11
C SER A 373 -19.58 -6.26 -6.79
N GLU A 374 -19.91 -7.32 -6.04
CA GLU A 374 -20.75 -8.39 -6.59
C GLU A 374 -22.00 -7.77 -7.22
N ALA A 375 -22.27 -8.13 -8.47
CA ALA A 375 -23.41 -7.64 -9.25
C ALA A 375 -24.72 -8.30 -8.81
#